data_AF-A0AAQ4F4T4-F1
#
_entry.id   AF-A0AAQ4F4T4-F1
#
_cell.length_a   1.000
_cell.length_b   1.000
_cell.length_c   1.000
_cell.angle_alpha   90.00
_cell.angle_beta   90.00
_cell.angle_gamma   90.00
#
_symmetry.space_group_name_H-M   'P 1'
#
loop_
_entity.id
_entity.type
_entity.pdbx_description
1 polymer ?
#
loop_
_entity_poly.entity_id
_entity_poly.type
_entity_poly.pdbx_seq_one_letter_code
_entity_poly.pdbx_strand_id
1 'polypeptide(L)'
;MEDLMAARIPVYRFLQRPGDLVWVNAGTVHWVQAVGWCNNIAWNVGPLNGTQFRLGLERYEWNKLQAFKSIVPMVHLSWNLARNLKVSEPQLFELIKYCLLRTLRHCQVVVEFVKGLGKEIRWHGRAKNEIAHYCANCEVEVFNILLVKEVDKKHVVHCLDCSRRLSPRLEGFVVLEEYSIEDLMDVYDNFSLQPAQTPSSSS
;
A
#
# COMPACT_ATOMS: atom_id res chain seq x y z
N MET A 1 -24.81 4.40 -21.52
CA MET A 1 -24.13 5.26 -22.52
C MET A 1 -24.80 6.62 -22.59
N GLU A 2 -26.13 6.65 -22.70
CA GLU A 2 -26.93 7.89 -22.69
C GLU A 2 -26.64 8.75 -21.44
N ASP A 3 -26.60 8.17 -20.25
CA ASP A 3 -26.27 8.89 -19.01
C ASP A 3 -24.89 9.58 -19.05
N LEU A 4 -23.87 8.90 -19.57
CA LEU A 4 -22.51 9.44 -19.67
C LEU A 4 -22.45 10.60 -20.67
N MET A 5 -23.17 10.48 -21.80
CA MET A 5 -23.27 11.55 -22.79
C MET A 5 -24.03 12.76 -22.24
N ALA A 6 -25.13 12.53 -21.53
CA ALA A 6 -25.91 13.58 -20.86
C ALA A 6 -25.06 14.32 -19.81
N ALA A 7 -24.22 13.58 -19.08
CA ALA A 7 -23.24 14.14 -18.13
C ALA A 7 -21.97 14.73 -18.79
N ARG A 8 -21.87 14.70 -20.14
CA ARG A 8 -20.71 15.18 -20.92
C ARG A 8 -19.39 14.49 -20.54
N ILE A 9 -19.45 13.23 -20.16
CA ILE A 9 -18.28 12.40 -19.86
C ILE A 9 -17.77 11.78 -21.16
N PRO A 10 -16.52 12.05 -21.59
CA PRO A 10 -15.97 11.48 -22.81
C PRO A 10 -15.77 9.96 -22.66
N VAL A 11 -16.14 9.21 -23.69
CA VAL A 11 -16.00 7.75 -23.73
C VAL A 11 -15.20 7.33 -24.96
N TYR A 12 -14.07 6.68 -24.74
CA TYR A 12 -13.28 6.06 -25.79
C TYR A 12 -13.82 4.66 -26.06
N ARG A 13 -14.17 4.37 -27.33
CA ARG A 13 -14.69 3.07 -27.75
C ARG A 13 -13.89 2.57 -28.96
N PHE A 14 -13.34 1.37 -28.85
CA PHE A 14 -12.57 0.73 -29.91
C PHE A 14 -12.72 -0.80 -29.87
N LEU A 15 -12.24 -1.47 -30.92
CA LEU A 15 -12.17 -2.93 -30.99
C LEU A 15 -10.72 -3.37 -30.79
N GLN A 16 -10.49 -4.31 -29.87
CA GLN A 16 -9.21 -5.00 -29.71
C GLN A 16 -9.21 -6.25 -30.59
N ARG A 17 -8.31 -6.33 -31.57
CA ARG A 17 -8.17 -7.50 -32.46
C ARG A 17 -7.21 -8.53 -31.84
N PRO A 18 -7.21 -9.78 -32.32
CA PRO A 18 -6.22 -10.77 -31.91
C PRO A 18 -4.79 -10.25 -32.13
N GLY A 19 -3.97 -10.28 -31.08
CA GLY A 19 -2.60 -9.76 -31.10
C GLY A 19 -2.45 -8.31 -30.63
N ASP A 20 -3.53 -7.53 -30.54
CA ASP A 20 -3.47 -6.16 -30.02
C ASP A 20 -3.26 -6.16 -28.49
N LEU A 21 -2.35 -5.31 -28.02
CA LEU A 21 -2.15 -5.04 -26.60
C LEU A 21 -2.85 -3.75 -26.20
N VAL A 22 -3.64 -3.81 -25.12
CA VAL A 22 -4.31 -2.64 -24.55
C VAL A 22 -3.59 -2.22 -23.27
N TRP A 23 -3.06 -0.99 -23.26
CA TRP A 23 -2.53 -0.36 -22.05
C TRP A 23 -3.62 0.49 -21.40
N VAL A 24 -4.08 0.05 -20.23
CA VAL A 24 -5.03 0.83 -19.41
C VAL A 24 -4.24 1.66 -18.42
N ASN A 25 -4.23 2.98 -18.62
CA ASN A 25 -3.46 3.88 -17.77
C ASN A 25 -4.05 4.01 -16.35
N ALA A 26 -3.24 4.45 -15.40
CA ALA A 26 -3.59 4.57 -13.99
C ALA A 26 -4.93 5.30 -13.77
N GLY A 27 -5.85 4.67 -13.03
CA GLY A 27 -7.15 5.26 -12.68
C GLY A 27 -8.20 5.28 -13.80
N THR A 28 -7.89 4.77 -15.00
CA THR A 28 -8.84 4.74 -16.12
C THR A 28 -10.01 3.81 -15.83
N VAL A 29 -11.22 4.36 -15.71
CA VAL A 29 -12.46 3.58 -15.62
C VAL A 29 -12.72 2.95 -16.98
N HIS A 30 -12.93 1.63 -16.99
CA HIS A 30 -13.15 0.88 -18.23
C HIS A 30 -14.07 -0.31 -18.00
N TRP A 31 -14.69 -0.78 -19.07
CA TRP A 31 -15.47 -2.02 -19.15
C TRP A 31 -15.23 -2.65 -20.51
N VAL A 32 -15.35 -3.97 -20.59
CA VAL A 32 -15.00 -4.75 -21.80
C VAL A 32 -16.12 -5.75 -22.08
N GLN A 33 -16.36 -6.00 -23.37
CA GLN A 33 -17.30 -7.01 -23.84
C GLN A 33 -16.67 -7.79 -24.99
N ALA A 34 -16.77 -9.12 -24.94
CA ALA A 34 -16.39 -9.96 -26.06
C ALA A 34 -17.45 -9.85 -27.18
N VAL A 35 -17.00 -9.55 -28.40
CA VAL A 35 -17.87 -9.50 -29.59
C VAL A 35 -17.99 -10.89 -30.25
N GLY A 36 -16.97 -11.73 -30.10
CA GLY A 36 -16.96 -13.12 -30.56
C GLY A 36 -16.27 -14.03 -29.55
N TRP A 37 -15.92 -15.25 -29.95
CA TRP A 37 -15.19 -16.18 -29.10
C TRP A 37 -13.69 -15.87 -29.10
N CYS A 38 -13.17 -15.50 -27.94
CA CYS A 38 -11.76 -15.16 -27.76
C CYS A 38 -11.28 -15.50 -26.35
N ASN A 39 -9.96 -15.57 -26.20
CA ASN A 39 -9.28 -15.67 -24.91
C ASN A 39 -8.43 -14.42 -24.71
N ASN A 40 -8.32 -13.96 -23.46
CA ASN A 40 -7.49 -12.82 -23.09
C ASN A 40 -6.63 -13.19 -21.88
N ILE A 41 -5.43 -12.60 -21.81
CA ILE A 41 -4.58 -12.60 -20.62
C ILE A 41 -4.39 -11.16 -20.17
N ALA A 42 -4.36 -10.94 -18.86
CA ALA A 42 -4.21 -9.60 -18.29
C ALA A 42 -3.42 -9.67 -16.98
N TRP A 43 -2.68 -8.61 -16.70
CA TRP A 43 -1.99 -8.37 -15.44
C TRP A 43 -1.88 -6.87 -15.20
N ASN A 44 -1.57 -6.50 -13.96
CA ASN A 44 -1.33 -5.10 -13.59
C ASN A 44 0.17 -4.83 -13.55
N VAL A 45 0.55 -3.61 -13.91
CA VAL A 45 1.90 -3.08 -13.71
C VAL A 45 1.81 -1.70 -13.07
N GLY A 46 2.79 -1.35 -12.25
CA GLY A 46 2.89 -0.02 -11.63
C GLY A 46 4.15 0.68 -12.12
N PRO A 47 4.08 1.50 -13.17
CA PRO A 47 5.21 2.31 -13.60
C PRO A 47 5.74 3.17 -12.44
N LEU A 48 7.07 3.27 -12.33
CA LEU A 48 7.72 4.07 -11.30
C LEU A 48 7.67 5.55 -11.67
N ASN A 49 6.50 6.17 -11.50
CA ASN A 49 6.33 7.60 -11.63
C ASN A 49 5.39 8.20 -10.57
N GLY A 50 5.51 9.51 -10.33
CA GLY A 50 4.74 10.22 -9.33
C GLY A 50 3.22 10.12 -9.52
N THR A 51 2.74 10.14 -10.77
CA THR A 51 1.30 10.04 -11.07
C THR A 51 0.72 8.68 -10.69
N GLN A 52 1.38 7.59 -11.07
CA GLN A 52 0.95 6.23 -10.73
C GLN A 52 0.94 6.03 -9.21
N PHE A 53 1.97 6.49 -8.52
CA PHE A 53 2.10 6.33 -7.08
C PHE A 53 1.07 7.19 -6.32
N ARG A 54 0.87 8.45 -6.75
CA ARG A 54 -0.17 9.34 -6.20
C ARG A 54 -1.56 8.73 -6.31
N LEU A 55 -1.97 8.27 -7.50
CA LEU A 55 -3.28 7.64 -7.70
C LEU A 55 -3.43 6.36 -6.87
N GLY A 56 -2.34 5.60 -6.69
CA GLY A 56 -2.30 4.44 -5.78
C GLY A 56 -2.58 4.81 -4.33
N LEU A 57 -1.92 5.87 -3.81
CA LEU A 57 -2.13 6.39 -2.46
C LEU A 57 -3.54 6.97 -2.28
N GLU A 58 -4.03 7.76 -3.23
CA GLU A 58 -5.38 8.32 -3.19
C GLU A 58 -6.44 7.23 -3.12
N ARG A 59 -6.31 6.19 -3.95
CA ARG A 59 -7.22 5.03 -3.89
C ARG A 59 -7.09 4.28 -2.58
N TYR A 60 -5.87 4.10 -2.07
CA TYR A 60 -5.62 3.40 -0.82
C TYR A 60 -6.28 4.10 0.38
N GLU A 61 -6.19 5.42 0.47
CA GLU A 61 -6.86 6.20 1.52
C GLU A 61 -8.38 6.26 1.32
N TRP A 62 -8.85 6.38 0.07
CA TRP A 62 -10.29 6.30 -0.24
C TRP A 62 -10.89 4.94 0.18
N ASN A 63 -10.20 3.84 -0.12
CA ASN A 63 -10.61 2.50 0.26
C ASN A 63 -10.76 2.35 1.77
N LYS A 64 -9.83 2.90 2.57
CA LYS A 64 -9.97 2.92 4.04
C LYS A 64 -11.26 3.62 4.48
N LEU A 65 -11.56 4.78 3.89
CA LEU A 65 -12.78 5.53 4.20
C LEU A 65 -14.05 4.75 3.83
N GLN A 66 -14.02 4.00 2.73
CA GLN A 66 -15.13 3.18 2.26
C GLN A 66 -15.18 1.78 2.88
N ALA A 67 -14.32 1.49 3.88
CA ALA A 67 -14.17 0.17 4.48
C ALA A 67 -13.96 -0.95 3.43
N PHE A 68 -13.18 -0.66 2.39
CA PHE A 68 -12.84 -1.58 1.32
C PHE A 68 -11.37 -2.00 1.42
N LYS A 69 -11.08 -3.30 1.25
CA LYS A 69 -9.71 -3.80 1.28
C LYS A 69 -8.88 -3.31 0.10
N SER A 70 -7.79 -2.62 0.39
CA SER A 70 -6.74 -2.35 -0.60
C SER A 70 -5.92 -3.62 -0.84
N ILE A 71 -5.99 -4.18 -2.05
CA ILE A 71 -5.24 -5.39 -2.42
C ILE A 71 -3.74 -5.11 -2.48
N VAL A 72 -3.35 -3.89 -2.88
CA VAL A 72 -1.96 -3.44 -2.84
C VAL A 72 -1.68 -2.78 -1.49
N PRO A 73 -0.79 -3.36 -0.65
CA PRO A 73 -0.41 -2.80 0.64
C PRO A 73 0.53 -1.61 0.42
N MET A 74 -0.04 -0.41 0.25
CA MET A 74 0.73 0.77 -0.16
C MET A 74 1.80 1.17 0.85
N VAL A 75 1.58 0.95 2.16
CA VAL A 75 2.60 1.26 3.16
C VAL A 75 3.77 0.30 3.03
N HIS A 76 3.51 -1.00 3.04
CA HIS A 76 4.55 -2.02 2.84
C HIS A 76 5.31 -1.82 1.53
N LEU A 77 4.60 -1.57 0.43
CA LEU A 77 5.21 -1.28 -0.87
C LEU A 77 6.12 -0.04 -0.79
N SER A 78 5.68 1.04 -0.15
CA SER A 78 6.47 2.27 -0.01
C SER A 78 7.80 2.01 0.71
N TRP A 79 7.77 1.27 1.82
CA TRP A 79 8.99 0.89 2.55
C TRP A 79 9.91 0.00 1.71
N ASN A 80 9.35 -0.94 0.94
CA ASN A 80 10.14 -1.75 0.02
C ASN A 80 10.76 -0.93 -1.12
N LEU A 81 10.03 0.03 -1.69
CA LEU A 81 10.57 0.92 -2.72
C LEU A 81 11.73 1.73 -2.15
N ALA A 82 11.58 2.26 -0.93
CA ALA A 82 12.62 3.05 -0.27
C ALA A 82 13.90 2.25 0.01
N ARG A 83 13.77 0.96 0.39
CA ARG A 83 14.91 0.07 0.64
C ARG A 83 15.66 -0.34 -0.62
N ASN A 84 14.95 -0.51 -1.74
CA ASN A 84 15.49 -1.21 -2.90
C ASN A 84 15.72 -0.32 -4.12
N LEU A 85 15.13 0.87 -4.17
CA LEU A 85 15.17 1.72 -5.36
C LEU A 85 15.82 3.07 -5.10
N LYS A 86 16.55 3.50 -6.13
CA LYS A 86 17.09 4.84 -6.30
C LYS A 86 16.09 5.65 -7.13
N VAL A 87 15.48 6.67 -6.54
CA VAL A 87 14.47 7.51 -7.21
C VAL A 87 15.10 8.84 -7.61
N SER A 88 14.97 9.20 -8.88
CA SER A 88 15.45 10.47 -9.44
C SER A 88 14.33 11.45 -9.80
N GLU A 89 13.07 10.98 -9.89
CA GLU A 89 11.92 11.84 -10.14
C GLU A 89 11.49 12.53 -8.83
N PRO A 90 11.48 13.88 -8.77
CA PRO A 90 11.17 14.59 -7.53
C PRO A 90 9.79 14.29 -6.95
N GLN A 91 8.74 14.25 -7.79
CA GLN A 91 7.38 14.03 -7.31
C GLN A 91 7.21 12.63 -6.69
N LEU A 92 7.74 11.59 -7.33
CA LEU A 92 7.71 10.24 -6.78
C LEU A 92 8.49 10.15 -5.46
N PHE A 93 9.68 10.75 -5.41
CA PHE A 93 10.49 10.80 -4.20
C PHE A 93 9.74 11.45 -3.05
N GLU A 94 9.17 12.63 -3.25
CA GLU A 94 8.41 13.36 -2.22
C GLU A 94 7.22 12.55 -1.71
N LEU A 95 6.45 11.92 -2.60
CA LEU A 95 5.30 11.11 -2.22
C LEU A 95 5.69 9.88 -1.40
N ILE A 96 6.75 9.15 -1.81
CA ILE A 96 7.26 8.01 -1.05
C ILE A 96 7.77 8.50 0.29
N LYS A 97 8.65 9.50 0.32
CA LYS A 97 9.27 10.05 1.54
C LYS A 97 8.21 10.52 2.54
N TYR A 98 7.14 11.18 2.06
CA TYR A 98 6.03 11.60 2.90
C TYR A 98 5.23 10.41 3.46
N CYS A 99 5.00 9.36 2.67
CA CYS A 99 4.38 8.12 3.14
C CYS A 99 5.23 7.46 4.24
N LEU A 100 6.54 7.38 4.06
CA LEU A 100 7.47 6.86 5.08
C LEU A 100 7.41 7.69 6.36
N LEU A 101 7.48 9.02 6.28
CA LEU A 101 7.41 9.91 7.44
C LEU A 101 6.13 9.70 8.25
N ARG A 102 4.97 9.68 7.57
CA ARG A 102 3.67 9.48 8.22
C ARG A 102 3.58 8.12 8.90
N THR A 103 4.08 7.09 8.27
CA THR A 103 3.96 5.71 8.76
C THR A 103 4.99 5.41 9.85
N LEU A 104 6.20 5.97 9.79
CA LEU A 104 7.18 5.95 10.86
C LEU A 104 6.63 6.65 12.11
N ARG A 105 6.10 7.86 11.97
CA ARG A 105 5.44 8.58 13.07
C ARG A 105 4.30 7.75 13.68
N HIS A 106 3.48 7.13 12.83
CA HIS A 106 2.40 6.27 13.32
C HIS A 106 2.95 5.09 14.13
N CYS A 107 3.99 4.39 13.66
CA CYS A 107 4.62 3.30 14.40
C CYS A 107 5.14 3.77 15.77
N GLN A 108 5.84 4.90 15.82
CA GLN A 108 6.35 5.48 17.07
C GLN A 108 5.22 5.76 18.07
N VAL A 109 4.14 6.42 17.62
CA VAL A 109 2.98 6.71 18.47
C VAL A 109 2.30 5.43 18.99
N VAL A 110 2.19 4.39 18.15
CA VAL A 110 1.61 3.11 18.57
C VAL A 110 2.51 2.42 19.60
N VAL A 111 3.82 2.40 19.37
CA VAL A 111 4.81 1.84 20.31
C VAL A 111 4.76 2.55 21.66
N GLU A 112 4.75 3.88 21.67
CA GLU A 112 4.62 4.69 22.89
C GLU A 112 3.31 4.42 23.62
N PHE A 113 2.19 4.33 22.89
CA PHE A 113 0.90 4.01 23.46
C PHE A 113 0.89 2.63 24.13
N VAL A 114 1.41 1.60 23.46
CA VAL A 114 1.47 0.23 24.00
C VAL A 114 2.38 0.18 25.24
N LYS A 115 3.55 0.82 25.19
CA LYS A 115 4.46 0.95 26.35
C LYS A 115 3.81 1.71 27.51
N GLY A 116 3.06 2.77 27.21
CA GLY A 116 2.31 3.55 28.21
C GLY A 116 1.21 2.73 28.92
N LEU A 117 0.69 1.68 28.28
CA LEU A 117 -0.20 0.71 28.91
C LEU A 117 0.54 -0.38 29.72
N GLY A 118 1.87 -0.34 29.79
CA GLY A 118 2.70 -1.35 30.45
C GLY A 118 2.71 -2.71 29.72
N LYS A 119 2.39 -2.72 28.42
CA LYS A 119 2.38 -3.94 27.60
C LYS A 119 3.75 -4.18 26.96
N GLU A 120 4.17 -5.44 26.96
CA GLU A 120 5.36 -5.87 26.23
C GLU A 120 5.09 -5.89 24.72
N ILE A 121 6.03 -5.35 23.95
CA ILE A 121 6.07 -5.48 22.49
C ILE A 121 7.11 -6.56 22.20
N ARG A 122 6.69 -7.66 21.58
CA ARG A 122 7.58 -8.77 21.27
C ARG A 122 8.14 -8.63 19.87
N TRP A 123 9.44 -8.79 19.75
CA TRP A 123 10.09 -8.91 18.46
C TRP A 123 9.55 -10.15 17.73
N HIS A 124 8.98 -9.94 16.55
CA HIS A 124 8.56 -11.00 15.63
C HIS A 124 9.51 -11.10 14.44
N GLY A 125 9.99 -9.94 13.96
CA GLY A 125 10.69 -9.85 12.69
C GLY A 125 9.75 -10.16 11.53
N ARG A 126 10.33 -10.36 10.35
CA ARG A 126 9.57 -10.74 9.16
C ARG A 126 10.30 -11.76 8.32
N ALA A 127 9.59 -12.81 7.89
CA ALA A 127 10.16 -13.83 7.03
C ALA A 127 10.29 -13.36 5.58
N LYS A 128 11.22 -13.98 4.83
CA LYS A 128 11.36 -13.73 3.39
C LYS A 128 10.06 -14.12 2.68
N ASN A 129 9.55 -13.22 1.83
CA ASN A 129 8.30 -13.38 1.08
C ASN A 129 7.03 -13.45 1.95
N GLU A 130 7.11 -13.01 3.21
CA GLU A 130 5.91 -12.85 4.04
C GLU A 130 4.99 -11.76 3.47
N ILE A 131 3.71 -12.10 3.32
CA ILE A 131 2.69 -11.19 2.81
C ILE A 131 2.37 -10.08 3.82
N ALA A 132 1.89 -8.94 3.34
CA ALA A 132 1.44 -7.87 4.23
C ALA A 132 0.19 -8.30 5.02
N HIS A 133 0.13 -7.89 6.28
CA HIS A 133 -0.98 -8.19 7.18
C HIS A 133 -2.12 -7.19 7.05
N TYR A 134 -3.34 -7.65 7.30
CA TYR A 134 -4.55 -6.84 7.27
C TYR A 134 -5.39 -7.13 8.51
N CYS A 135 -6.10 -6.10 8.98
CA CYS A 135 -6.99 -6.26 10.12
C CYS A 135 -8.15 -7.20 9.79
N ALA A 136 -8.37 -8.21 10.63
CA ALA A 136 -9.46 -9.17 10.46
C ALA A 136 -10.87 -8.56 10.52
N ASN A 137 -11.04 -7.35 11.07
CA ASN A 137 -12.35 -6.71 11.23
C ASN A 137 -12.67 -5.67 10.15
N CYS A 138 -11.69 -4.85 9.75
CA CYS A 138 -11.93 -3.73 8.83
C CYS A 138 -11.03 -3.74 7.59
N GLU A 139 -10.23 -4.80 7.43
CA GLU A 139 -9.39 -5.05 6.25
C GLU A 139 -8.38 -3.95 5.90
N VAL A 140 -8.11 -3.02 6.82
CA VAL A 140 -7.03 -2.05 6.65
C VAL A 140 -5.68 -2.77 6.78
N GLU A 141 -4.70 -2.36 5.98
CA GLU A 141 -3.32 -2.82 6.12
C GLU A 141 -2.80 -2.50 7.53
N VAL A 142 -2.16 -3.48 8.16
CA VAL A 142 -1.50 -3.32 9.46
C VAL A 142 -0.01 -3.49 9.24
N PHE A 143 0.72 -2.38 9.36
CA PHE A 143 2.16 -2.33 9.10
C PHE A 143 2.94 -2.25 10.42
N ASN A 144 3.99 -3.06 10.51
CA ASN A 144 4.96 -3.13 11.60
C ASN A 144 4.44 -3.62 12.96
N ILE A 145 3.51 -2.89 13.58
CA ILE A 145 2.99 -3.24 14.91
C ILE A 145 1.69 -4.03 14.78
N LEU A 146 1.77 -5.34 14.97
CA LEU A 146 0.64 -6.26 14.83
C LEU A 146 -0.01 -6.52 16.19
N LEU A 147 -1.31 -6.27 16.31
CA LEU A 147 -2.08 -6.64 17.50
C LEU A 147 -2.79 -7.96 17.21
N VAL A 148 -2.26 -9.05 17.78
CA VAL A 148 -2.71 -10.41 17.52
C VAL A 148 -3.60 -10.89 18.65
N LYS A 149 -4.72 -11.50 18.30
CA LYS A 149 -5.62 -12.16 19.26
C LYS A 149 -6.02 -13.53 18.74
N GLU A 150 -6.22 -14.48 19.65
CA GLU A 150 -6.77 -15.78 19.32
C GLU A 150 -8.29 -15.67 19.14
N VAL A 151 -8.77 -16.06 17.96
CA VAL A 151 -10.19 -16.17 17.61
C VAL A 151 -10.39 -17.55 16.99
N ASP A 152 -11.26 -18.37 17.58
CA ASP A 152 -11.55 -19.75 17.12
C ASP A 152 -10.28 -20.59 16.89
N LYS A 153 -9.34 -20.56 17.84
CA LYS A 153 -8.03 -21.26 17.80
C LYS A 153 -7.08 -20.78 16.69
N LYS A 154 -7.35 -19.64 16.07
CA LYS A 154 -6.47 -19.00 15.08
C LYS A 154 -5.96 -17.67 15.60
N HIS A 155 -4.68 -17.40 15.40
CA HIS A 155 -4.07 -16.11 15.66
C HIS A 155 -4.38 -15.18 14.49
N VAL A 156 -5.14 -14.10 14.76
CA VAL A 156 -5.54 -13.13 13.74
C VAL A 156 -5.04 -11.74 14.09
N VAL A 157 -4.66 -10.99 13.06
CA VAL A 157 -4.13 -9.62 13.19
C VAL A 157 -5.26 -8.61 13.22
N HIS A 158 -5.14 -7.61 14.10
CA HIS A 158 -6.04 -6.47 14.21
C HIS A 158 -5.25 -5.16 14.13
N CYS A 159 -5.87 -4.12 13.57
CA CYS A 159 -5.34 -2.77 13.68
C CYS A 159 -5.54 -2.20 15.10
N LEU A 160 -4.84 -1.11 15.42
CA LEU A 160 -4.96 -0.48 16.74
C LEU A 160 -6.40 -0.06 17.05
N ASP A 161 -7.12 0.53 16.10
CA ASP A 161 -8.47 1.03 16.32
C ASP A 161 -9.48 -0.08 16.65
N CYS A 162 -9.46 -1.18 15.87
CA CYS A 162 -10.28 -2.35 16.16
C CYS A 162 -9.92 -2.98 17.51
N SER A 163 -8.63 -3.09 17.81
CA SER A 163 -8.16 -3.66 19.07
C SER A 163 -8.61 -2.82 20.27
N ARG A 164 -8.55 -1.49 20.17
CA ARG A 164 -9.00 -0.56 21.22
C ARG A 164 -10.52 -0.56 21.39
N ARG A 165 -11.29 -0.72 20.31
CA ARG A 165 -12.75 -0.89 20.39
C ARG A 165 -13.14 -2.17 21.13
N LEU A 166 -12.38 -3.26 20.92
CA LEU A 166 -12.61 -4.53 21.60
C LEU A 166 -12.13 -4.52 23.05
N SER A 167 -10.96 -3.94 23.30
CA SER A 167 -10.38 -3.79 24.63
C SER A 167 -9.49 -2.55 24.69
N PRO A 168 -9.93 -1.45 25.35
CA PRO A 168 -9.16 -0.21 25.42
C PRO A 168 -7.74 -0.34 26.01
N ARG A 169 -7.53 -1.30 26.92
CA ARG A 169 -6.22 -1.62 27.54
C ARG A 169 -5.47 -2.78 26.85
N LEU A 170 -5.93 -3.20 25.66
CA LEU A 170 -5.34 -4.31 24.89
C LEU A 170 -5.19 -5.61 25.71
N GLU A 171 -6.19 -5.93 26.54
CA GLU A 171 -6.27 -7.19 27.28
C GLU A 171 -6.56 -8.35 26.32
N GLY A 172 -5.79 -9.44 26.47
CA GLY A 172 -5.86 -10.61 25.59
C GLY A 172 -5.23 -10.41 24.19
N PHE A 173 -4.58 -9.28 23.93
CA PHE A 173 -3.80 -9.07 22.71
C PHE A 173 -2.31 -9.33 22.97
N VAL A 174 -1.66 -9.99 22.02
CA VAL A 174 -0.20 -10.06 21.90
C VAL A 174 0.22 -8.98 20.91
N VAL A 175 1.18 -8.14 21.28
CA VAL A 175 1.70 -7.09 20.39
C VAL A 175 3.03 -7.54 19.82
N LEU A 176 3.12 -7.56 18.49
CA LEU A 176 4.30 -8.00 17.74
C LEU A 176 4.88 -6.82 16.94
N GLU A 177 6.20 -6.77 16.82
CA GLU A 177 6.95 -5.81 16.00
C GLU A 177 7.71 -6.56 14.89
N GLU A 178 7.50 -6.14 13.64
CA GLU A 178 8.16 -6.74 12.47
C GLU A 178 9.49 -6.05 12.10
N TYR A 179 9.58 -4.75 12.33
CA TYR A 179 10.74 -3.90 12.02
C TYR A 179 11.02 -2.99 13.21
N SER A 180 12.29 -2.91 13.64
CA SER A 180 12.63 -2.02 14.73
C SER A 180 12.50 -0.57 14.28
N ILE A 181 12.22 0.32 15.23
CA ILE A 181 12.10 1.75 14.93
C ILE A 181 13.43 2.30 14.38
N GLU A 182 14.57 1.78 14.85
CA GLU A 182 15.90 2.15 14.35
C GLU A 182 16.07 1.77 12.88
N ASP A 183 15.69 0.55 12.46
CA ASP A 183 15.76 0.12 11.06
C ASP A 183 14.84 0.98 10.16
N LEU A 184 13.64 1.33 10.64
CA LEU A 184 12.76 2.23 9.90
C LEU A 184 13.34 3.66 9.80
N MET A 185 14.00 4.16 10.84
CA MET A 185 14.69 5.45 10.81
C MET A 185 15.84 5.44 9.82
N ASP A 186 16.68 4.39 9.83
CA ASP A 186 17.81 4.27 8.91
C ASP A 186 17.37 4.26 7.45
N VAL A 187 16.30 3.52 7.13
CA VAL A 187 15.74 3.48 5.77
C VAL A 187 15.17 4.82 5.37
N TYR A 188 14.45 5.46 6.29
CA TYR A 188 13.92 6.80 6.06
C TYR A 188 15.08 7.74 5.75
N ASP A 189 16.09 7.86 6.58
CA ASP A 189 17.20 8.81 6.42
C ASP A 189 18.00 8.55 5.15
N ASN A 190 18.27 7.28 4.82
CA ASN A 190 19.02 6.90 3.64
C ASN A 190 18.23 7.06 2.32
N PHE A 191 16.89 7.08 2.36
CA PHE A 191 16.08 7.31 1.18
C PHE A 191 16.18 8.79 0.74
N SER A 192 17.00 9.04 -0.27
CA SER A 192 17.36 10.36 -0.78
C SER A 192 17.15 10.47 -2.29
N LEU A 193 16.78 11.67 -2.74
CA LEU A 193 16.61 11.97 -4.17
C LEU A 193 17.95 11.82 -4.89
N GLN A 194 17.97 11.01 -5.94
CA GLN A 194 19.15 10.79 -6.75
C GLN A 194 19.19 11.79 -7.90
N PRO A 195 20.38 12.25 -8.33
CA PRO A 195 20.49 13.06 -9.52
C PRO A 195 19.93 12.30 -10.72
N ALA A 196 19.25 13.03 -11.62
CA ALA A 196 18.83 12.46 -12.90
C ALA A 196 20.08 11.96 -13.64
N GLN A 197 20.10 10.68 -14.03
CA GLN A 197 21.15 10.16 -14.87
C GLN A 197 21.05 10.88 -16.22
N THR A 198 22.05 11.72 -16.54
CA THR A 198 22.25 12.16 -17.90
C THR A 198 22.54 10.92 -18.74
N PRO A 199 21.82 10.68 -19.85
CA PRO A 199 22.21 9.62 -20.74
C PRO A 199 23.63 9.95 -21.20
N SER A 200 24.57 9.04 -20.93
CA SER A 200 25.91 9.13 -21.50
C SER A 200 25.74 9.27 -23.00
N SER A 201 26.19 10.39 -23.57
CA SER A 201 26.37 10.53 -25.00
C SER A 201 27.32 9.42 -25.43
N SER A 202 26.77 8.32 -25.94
CA SER A 202 27.53 7.31 -26.64
C SER A 202 28.01 7.94 -27.94
N SER A 203 29.23 8.46 -27.89
CA SER A 203 30.05 8.78 -29.07
C SER A 203 30.40 7.52 -29.83
#